data_AF-A0A921SMG2-F1
#
_entry.id   AF-A0A921SMG2-F1
#
_cell.length_a   1.000
_cell.length_b   1.000
_cell.length_c   1.000
_cell.angle_alpha   90.00
_cell.angle_beta   90.00
_cell.angle_gamma   90.00
#
_symmetry.space_group_name_H-M   'P 1'
#
loop_
_entity.id
_entity.type
_entity.pdbx_description
1 polymer ?
#
loop_
_entity_poly.entity_id
_entity_poly.type
_entity_poly.pdbx_seq_one_letter_code
_entity_poly.pdbx_strand_id
1 'polypeptide(L)'
;MTHTPTPTLTDDQLAEAQETAAELRTLARDILSDAAGEAPDTVERPLDPAVWDALEETGLARLTGPEVAGGSDAGWLEAAAVLGEAAAAGTPLPLLEHDLLAGWLRDTAGLPGLPPSGDGPVLATAAEVVAAGRAVTVPWAPAAASVVVLDVSGAAPLVYEVAIADLEVHERAAVSGEPQAVVTLPTAVDGAVTVSQEVAD
;
A
#
# COMPACT_ATOMS: atom_id res chain seq x y z
N MET A 1 23.76 17.83 -11.00
CA MET A 1 22.38 17.49 -10.61
C MET A 1 21.46 18.42 -11.37
N THR A 2 20.93 17.96 -12.49
CA THR A 2 19.89 18.66 -13.25
C THR A 2 18.57 18.30 -12.59
N HIS A 3 18.00 19.21 -11.81
CA HIS A 3 16.65 19.06 -11.27
C HIS A 3 15.71 19.04 -12.49
N THR A 4 15.19 17.88 -12.84
CA THR A 4 14.08 17.81 -13.78
C THR A 4 12.90 18.47 -13.08
N PRO A 5 12.32 19.56 -13.62
CA PRO A 5 11.14 20.14 -13.02
C PRO A 5 10.01 19.12 -13.07
N THR A 6 9.36 18.88 -11.93
CA THR A 6 8.13 18.08 -11.87
C THR A 6 7.14 18.65 -12.88
N PRO A 7 6.63 17.85 -13.84
CA PRO A 7 5.67 18.36 -14.80
C PRO A 7 4.45 18.88 -14.06
N THR A 8 4.14 20.17 -14.23
CA THR A 8 2.91 20.77 -13.72
C THR A 8 1.77 20.38 -14.64
N LEU A 9 0.68 19.85 -14.06
CA LEU A 9 -0.56 19.60 -14.80
C LEU A 9 -1.06 20.90 -15.44
N THR A 10 -1.57 20.82 -16.66
CA THR A 10 -2.31 21.93 -17.26
C THR A 10 -3.65 22.12 -16.54
N ASP A 11 -4.29 23.28 -16.70
CA ASP A 11 -5.61 23.54 -16.14
C ASP A 11 -6.66 22.50 -16.60
N ASP A 12 -6.57 22.07 -17.86
CA ASP A 12 -7.44 21.03 -18.43
C ASP A 12 -7.20 19.67 -17.77
N GLN A 13 -5.93 19.25 -17.61
CA GLN A 13 -5.58 18.00 -16.94
C GLN A 13 -6.00 18.00 -15.46
N LEU A 14 -5.89 19.16 -14.80
CA LEU A 14 -6.34 19.31 -13.42
C LEU A 14 -7.86 19.18 -13.31
N ALA A 15 -8.62 19.77 -14.24
CA ALA A 15 -10.08 19.66 -14.26
C ALA A 15 -10.53 18.21 -14.50
N GLU A 16 -9.89 17.49 -15.42
CA GLU A 16 -10.17 16.08 -15.70
C GLU A 16 -9.87 15.18 -14.48
N ALA A 17 -8.73 15.39 -13.82
CA ALA A 17 -8.39 14.66 -12.60
C ALA A 17 -9.37 14.97 -11.44
N GLN A 18 -9.88 16.21 -11.35
CA GLN A 18 -10.90 16.57 -10.36
C GLN A 18 -12.25 15.91 -10.62
N GLU A 19 -12.66 15.80 -11.89
CA GLU A 19 -13.88 15.10 -12.30
C GLU A 19 -13.76 13.61 -11.97
N THR A 20 -12.65 12.98 -12.38
CA THR A 20 -12.33 11.58 -12.09
C THR A 20 -12.32 11.31 -10.58
N ALA A 21 -11.66 12.17 -9.80
CA ALA A 21 -11.64 12.06 -8.34
C ALA A 21 -13.05 12.19 -7.71
N ALA A 22 -13.95 12.97 -8.30
CA ALA A 22 -15.33 13.10 -7.82
C ALA A 22 -16.16 11.83 -8.10
N GLU A 23 -15.94 11.20 -9.26
CA GLU A 23 -16.56 9.92 -9.60
C GLU A 23 -16.06 8.80 -8.69
N LEU A 24 -14.74 8.69 -8.51
CA LEU A 24 -14.12 7.70 -7.63
C LEU A 24 -14.54 7.88 -6.16
N ARG A 25 -14.74 9.13 -5.72
CA ARG A 25 -15.32 9.41 -4.40
C ARG A 25 -16.70 8.80 -4.24
N THR A 26 -17.54 8.93 -5.27
CA THR A 26 -18.90 8.38 -5.25
C THR A 26 -18.85 6.86 -5.22
N LEU A 27 -18.04 6.24 -6.08
CA LEU A 27 -17.85 4.79 -6.12
C LEU A 27 -17.33 4.24 -4.78
N ALA A 28 -16.26 4.83 -4.23
CA ALA A 28 -15.70 4.41 -2.96
C ALA A 28 -16.73 4.52 -1.82
N ARG A 29 -17.49 5.61 -1.78
CA ARG A 29 -18.56 5.78 -0.79
C ARG A 29 -19.63 4.71 -0.92
N ASP A 30 -20.06 4.39 -2.13
CA ASP A 30 -21.10 3.38 -2.36
C ASP A 30 -20.62 1.99 -1.89
N ILE A 31 -19.40 1.57 -2.27
CA ILE A 31 -18.79 0.31 -1.82
C ILE A 31 -18.70 0.26 -0.28
N LEU A 32 -18.20 1.33 0.34
CA LEU A 32 -18.01 1.38 1.80
C LEU A 32 -19.35 1.44 2.54
N SER A 33 -20.38 2.04 1.96
CA SER A 33 -21.73 2.10 2.54
C SER A 33 -22.45 0.76 2.44
N ASP A 34 -22.28 0.04 1.33
CA ASP A 34 -22.85 -1.30 1.14
C ASP A 34 -22.22 -2.31 2.10
N ALA A 35 -20.93 -2.12 2.41
CA ALA A 35 -20.22 -2.93 3.36
C ALA A 35 -20.34 -2.46 4.83
N ALA A 36 -20.99 -1.32 5.08
CA ALA A 36 -21.20 -0.81 6.42
C ALA A 36 -22.23 -1.67 7.18
N GLY A 37 -21.77 -2.79 7.75
CA GLY A 37 -22.45 -3.48 8.85
C GLY A 37 -22.32 -2.69 10.17
N GLU A 38 -22.94 -3.17 11.24
CA GLU A 38 -22.63 -2.67 12.58
C GLU A 38 -21.15 -2.94 12.87
N ALA A 39 -20.35 -1.89 13.00
CA ALA A 39 -18.96 -2.02 13.43
C ALA A 39 -18.93 -2.76 14.78
N PRO A 40 -18.14 -3.84 14.91
CA PRO A 40 -18.07 -4.57 16.16
C PRO A 40 -17.60 -3.63 17.28
N ASP A 41 -18.14 -3.81 18.50
CA ASP A 41 -17.69 -3.10 19.71
C ASP A 41 -16.35 -3.68 20.20
N THR A 42 -15.36 -3.68 19.31
CA THR A 42 -13.99 -4.17 19.54
C THR A 42 -12.99 -3.11 19.13
N VAL A 43 -11.88 -3.06 19.87
CA VAL A 43 -10.76 -2.18 19.50
C VAL A 43 -10.11 -2.70 18.21
N GLU A 44 -10.01 -4.02 18.03
CA GLU A 44 -9.46 -4.62 16.81
C GLU A 44 -10.43 -4.45 15.64
N ARG A 45 -9.87 -4.01 14.51
CA ARG A 45 -10.60 -3.76 13.27
C ARG A 45 -9.88 -4.49 12.12
N PRO A 46 -10.09 -5.80 11.99
CA PRO A 46 -9.45 -6.60 10.94
C PRO A 46 -9.91 -6.15 9.54
N LEU A 47 -9.15 -6.54 8.52
CA LEU A 47 -9.57 -6.33 7.14
C LEU A 47 -10.86 -7.12 6.89
N ASP A 48 -11.93 -6.43 6.49
CA ASP A 48 -13.13 -7.10 6.01
C ASP A 48 -12.86 -7.64 4.59
N PRO A 49 -12.85 -8.98 4.39
CA PRO A 49 -12.57 -9.56 3.09
C PRO A 49 -13.56 -9.14 2.01
N ALA A 50 -14.84 -8.94 2.36
CA ALA A 50 -15.85 -8.55 1.38
C ALA A 50 -15.65 -7.11 0.89
N VAL A 51 -15.24 -6.20 1.79
CA VAL A 51 -14.83 -4.84 1.39
C VAL A 51 -13.61 -4.91 0.48
N TRP A 52 -12.61 -5.69 0.87
CA TRP A 52 -11.36 -5.78 0.12
C TRP A 52 -11.59 -6.36 -1.29
N ASP A 53 -12.33 -7.46 -1.39
CA ASP A 53 -12.69 -8.07 -2.68
C ASP A 53 -13.43 -7.06 -3.58
N ALA A 54 -14.36 -6.27 -3.04
CA ALA A 54 -15.05 -5.23 -3.81
C ALA A 54 -14.10 -4.13 -4.31
N LEU A 55 -13.09 -3.76 -3.51
CA LEU A 55 -12.04 -2.81 -3.91
C LEU A 55 -11.12 -3.40 -4.97
N GLU A 56 -10.79 -4.69 -4.90
CA GLU A 56 -10.01 -5.38 -5.94
C GLU A 56 -10.81 -5.48 -7.25
N GLU A 57 -12.08 -5.89 -7.19
CA GLU A 57 -12.96 -6.01 -8.36
C GLU A 57 -13.19 -4.68 -9.09
N THR A 58 -13.18 -3.57 -8.35
CA THR A 58 -13.35 -2.21 -8.90
C THR A 58 -12.03 -1.52 -9.22
N GLY A 59 -10.89 -2.16 -8.96
CA GLY A 59 -9.55 -1.60 -9.18
C GLY A 59 -9.12 -0.56 -8.14
N LEU A 60 -9.94 -0.25 -7.14
CA LEU A 60 -9.63 0.71 -6.09
C LEU A 60 -8.54 0.23 -5.13
N ALA A 61 -8.32 -1.08 -5.03
CA ALA A 61 -7.23 -1.65 -4.23
C ALA A 61 -5.83 -1.33 -4.81
N ARG A 62 -5.72 -1.13 -6.14
CA ARG A 62 -4.45 -0.86 -6.84
C ARG A 62 -4.58 0.33 -7.80
N LEU A 63 -5.14 1.42 -7.30
CA LEU A 63 -5.61 2.56 -8.10
C LEU A 63 -4.48 3.29 -8.85
N THR A 64 -3.34 3.53 -8.18
CA THR A 64 -2.22 4.35 -8.71
C THR A 64 -1.16 3.54 -9.45
N GLY A 65 -1.22 2.21 -9.39
CA GLY A 65 -0.34 1.35 -10.17
C GLY A 65 -0.56 1.50 -11.68
N PRO A 66 0.44 1.16 -12.51
CA PRO A 66 0.30 1.21 -13.96
C PRO A 66 -0.66 0.13 -14.47
N GLU A 67 -1.42 0.42 -15.52
CA GLU A 67 -2.38 -0.51 -16.12
C GLU A 67 -1.75 -1.86 -16.49
N VAL A 68 -0.50 -1.85 -16.97
CA VAL A 68 0.25 -3.06 -17.33
C VAL A 68 0.57 -3.98 -16.14
N ALA A 69 0.50 -3.44 -14.92
CA ALA A 69 0.67 -4.18 -13.67
C ALA A 69 -0.66 -4.34 -12.90
N GLY A 70 -1.79 -4.12 -13.58
CA GLY A 70 -3.13 -4.29 -13.02
C GLY A 70 -3.65 -3.10 -12.22
N GLY A 71 -3.02 -1.93 -12.32
CA GLY A 71 -3.56 -0.70 -11.74
C GLY A 71 -4.38 0.14 -12.72
N SER A 72 -4.63 1.41 -12.38
CA SER A 72 -5.46 2.33 -13.19
C SER A 72 -4.76 3.64 -13.58
N ASP A 73 -3.42 3.73 -13.39
CA ASP A 73 -2.61 4.93 -13.69
C ASP A 73 -3.14 6.23 -13.04
N ALA A 74 -3.88 6.11 -11.93
CA ALA A 74 -4.51 7.24 -11.27
C ALA A 74 -3.48 8.11 -10.52
N GLY A 75 -3.81 9.40 -10.37
CA GLY A 75 -2.98 10.36 -9.68
C GLY A 75 -3.32 10.56 -8.20
N TRP A 76 -2.67 11.56 -7.61
CA TRP A 76 -2.84 11.92 -6.21
C TRP A 76 -4.24 12.41 -5.85
N LEU A 77 -4.98 13.04 -6.78
CA LEU A 77 -6.31 13.56 -6.51
C LEU A 77 -7.32 12.43 -6.36
N GLU A 78 -7.23 11.45 -7.24
CA GLU A 78 -8.01 10.22 -7.24
C GLU A 78 -7.73 9.39 -5.98
N ALA A 79 -6.45 9.14 -5.68
CA ALA A 79 -6.04 8.42 -4.49
C ALA A 79 -6.51 9.11 -3.19
N ALA A 80 -6.37 10.43 -3.11
CA ALA A 80 -6.83 11.21 -1.96
C ALA A 80 -8.36 11.17 -1.81
N ALA A 81 -9.12 11.11 -2.90
CA ALA A 81 -10.57 10.98 -2.84
C ALA A 81 -10.99 9.63 -2.25
N VAL A 82 -10.38 8.53 -2.68
CA VAL A 82 -10.70 7.18 -2.17
C VAL A 82 -10.26 7.01 -0.71
N LEU A 83 -9.03 7.42 -0.37
CA LEU A 83 -8.54 7.41 1.02
C LEU A 83 -9.41 8.28 1.95
N GLY A 84 -9.89 9.42 1.44
CA GLY A 84 -10.78 10.31 2.17
C GLY A 84 -12.12 9.66 2.53
N GLU A 85 -12.70 8.87 1.62
CA GLU A 85 -13.94 8.14 1.90
C GLU A 85 -13.72 6.96 2.85
N ALA A 86 -12.63 6.21 2.72
CA ALA A 86 -12.25 5.17 3.68
C ALA A 86 -12.14 5.74 5.10
N ALA A 87 -11.44 6.89 5.25
CA ALA A 87 -11.32 7.59 6.51
C ALA A 87 -12.66 8.12 7.03
N ALA A 88 -13.52 8.68 6.15
CA ALA A 88 -14.83 9.20 6.53
C ALA A 88 -15.81 8.10 6.98
N ALA A 89 -15.75 6.92 6.36
CA ALA A 89 -16.49 5.74 6.78
C ALA A 89 -15.95 5.14 8.09
N GLY A 90 -14.73 5.53 8.51
CA GLY A 90 -14.06 4.96 9.67
C GLY A 90 -13.62 3.51 9.46
N THR A 91 -13.53 3.07 8.20
CA THR A 91 -13.14 1.71 7.81
C THR A 91 -11.63 1.69 7.60
N PRO A 92 -10.83 1.03 8.47
CA PRO A 92 -9.41 0.91 8.24
C PRO A 92 -9.19 0.00 7.03
N LEU A 93 -8.40 0.45 6.06
CA LEU A 93 -8.07 -0.28 4.85
C LEU A 93 -6.60 -0.07 4.49
N PRO A 94 -5.89 -1.11 4.00
CA PRO A 94 -4.48 -1.03 3.66
C PRO A 94 -4.22 -0.36 2.30
N LEU A 95 -5.05 0.61 1.88
CA LEU A 95 -4.92 1.24 0.56
C LEU A 95 -3.62 2.03 0.43
N LEU A 96 -3.20 2.72 1.50
CA LEU A 96 -1.93 3.44 1.53
C LEU A 96 -0.75 2.46 1.43
N GLU A 97 -0.78 1.42 2.25
CA GLU A 97 0.30 0.44 2.35
C GLU A 97 0.42 -0.39 1.07
N HIS A 98 -0.71 -0.82 0.52
CA HIS A 98 -0.76 -1.72 -0.62
C HIS A 98 -0.47 -1.02 -1.93
N ASP A 99 -1.18 0.07 -2.22
CA ASP A 99 -1.08 0.73 -3.51
C ASP A 99 0.05 1.75 -3.52
N LEU A 100 -0.05 2.76 -2.66
CA LEU A 100 0.82 3.93 -2.69
C LEU A 100 2.24 3.66 -2.19
N LEU A 101 2.43 2.72 -1.27
CA LEU A 101 3.75 2.38 -0.73
C LEU A 101 4.33 1.12 -1.37
N ALA A 102 3.73 -0.04 -1.12
CA ALA A 102 4.26 -1.32 -1.59
C ALA A 102 4.22 -1.41 -3.12
N GLY A 103 3.09 -1.02 -3.71
CA GLY A 103 2.90 -0.94 -5.15
C GLY A 103 3.91 -0.02 -5.82
N TRP A 104 4.01 1.23 -5.36
CA TRP A 104 4.97 2.19 -5.89
C TRP A 104 6.43 1.72 -5.76
N LEU A 105 6.83 1.16 -4.61
CA LEU A 105 8.19 0.61 -4.42
C LEU A 105 8.45 -0.56 -5.39
N ARG A 106 7.48 -1.46 -5.54
CA ARG A 106 7.59 -2.61 -6.43
C ARG A 106 7.78 -2.17 -7.88
N ASP A 107 6.96 -1.23 -8.34
CA ASP A 107 7.01 -0.72 -9.71
C ASP A 107 8.30 0.06 -9.97
N THR A 108 8.70 0.90 -9.02
CA THR A 108 9.95 1.68 -9.07
C THR A 108 11.19 0.77 -9.14
N ALA A 109 11.17 -0.34 -8.41
CA ALA A 109 12.25 -1.32 -8.39
C ALA A 109 12.15 -2.35 -9.54
N GLY A 110 11.07 -2.35 -10.32
CA GLY A 110 10.82 -3.35 -11.36
C GLY A 110 10.71 -4.78 -10.81
N LEU A 111 10.24 -4.93 -9.56
CA LEU A 111 10.08 -6.22 -8.91
C LEU A 111 8.85 -6.95 -9.48
N PRO A 112 8.95 -8.26 -9.78
CA PRO A 112 7.85 -9.00 -10.41
C PRO A 112 6.67 -9.32 -9.47
N GLY A 113 6.78 -8.98 -8.17
CA GLY A 113 5.88 -9.46 -7.14
C GLY A 113 6.21 -10.89 -6.69
N LEU A 114 5.83 -11.24 -5.46
CA LEU A 114 5.83 -12.65 -5.05
C LEU A 114 4.63 -13.38 -5.65
N PRO A 115 4.79 -14.68 -6.00
CA PRO A 115 3.66 -15.47 -6.44
C PRO A 115 2.60 -15.54 -5.33
N PRO A 116 1.30 -15.59 -5.68
CA PRO A 116 0.24 -15.78 -4.69
C PRO A 116 0.51 -17.04 -3.88
N SER A 117 0.37 -16.93 -2.55
CA SER A 117 0.50 -18.05 -1.63
C SER A 117 -0.90 -18.45 -1.13
N GLY A 118 -1.64 -19.19 -1.96
CA GLY A 118 -2.99 -19.67 -1.64
C GLY A 118 -4.11 -18.90 -2.32
N ASP A 119 -5.33 -19.06 -1.81
CA ASP A 119 -6.59 -18.54 -2.41
C ASP A 119 -7.04 -17.18 -1.81
N GLY A 120 -6.20 -16.53 -0.99
CA GLY A 120 -6.50 -15.24 -0.36
C GLY A 120 -6.06 -14.03 -1.19
N PRO A 121 -6.54 -12.81 -0.84
CA PRO A 121 -6.15 -11.58 -1.53
C PRO A 121 -4.64 -11.38 -1.44
N VAL A 122 -4.04 -10.89 -2.54
CA VAL A 122 -2.59 -10.66 -2.62
C VAL A 122 -2.26 -9.29 -2.02
N LEU A 123 -2.54 -9.14 -0.73
CA LEU A 123 -2.20 -7.92 0.01
C LEU A 123 -0.69 -7.88 0.24
N ALA A 124 -0.06 -6.81 -0.21
CA ALA A 124 1.30 -6.44 0.16
C ALA A 124 1.27 -5.20 1.05
N THR A 125 2.11 -5.16 2.07
CA THR A 125 2.36 -3.94 2.87
C THR A 125 3.80 -3.46 2.63
N ALA A 126 4.16 -2.32 3.21
CA ALA A 126 5.48 -1.72 3.05
C ALA A 126 6.17 -1.46 4.39
N ALA A 127 7.50 -1.49 4.36
CA ALA A 127 8.30 -1.15 5.52
C ALA A 127 9.64 -0.53 5.11
N GLU A 128 10.24 0.22 6.02
CA GLU A 128 11.57 0.80 5.85
C GLU A 128 12.55 0.19 6.86
N VAL A 129 13.75 -0.18 6.41
CA VAL A 129 14.86 -0.63 7.24
C VAL A 129 15.96 0.41 7.26
N VAL A 130 16.18 1.03 8.42
CA VAL A 130 17.25 2.03 8.63
C VAL A 130 18.51 1.44 9.28
N ALA A 131 18.41 0.25 9.86
CA ALA A 131 19.52 -0.43 10.52
C ALA A 131 19.28 -1.94 10.60
N ALA A 132 20.30 -2.74 10.26
CA ALA A 132 20.24 -4.20 10.36
C ALA A 132 19.88 -4.67 11.78
N GLY A 133 18.98 -5.65 11.88
CA GLY A 133 18.55 -6.24 13.15
C GLY A 133 17.63 -5.36 14.00
N ARG A 134 17.29 -4.14 13.54
CA ARG A 134 16.32 -3.29 14.23
C ARG A 134 14.90 -3.76 13.90
N ALA A 135 14.12 -4.05 14.94
CA ALA A 135 12.70 -4.33 14.75
C ALA A 135 11.94 -3.07 14.32
N VAL A 136 10.98 -3.26 13.41
CA VAL A 136 10.11 -2.22 12.86
C VAL A 136 8.65 -2.64 13.07
N THR A 137 7.77 -1.64 13.17
CA THR A 137 6.32 -1.90 13.22
C THR A 137 5.77 -1.75 11.81
N VAL A 138 5.09 -2.78 11.32
CA VAL A 138 4.58 -2.87 9.96
C VAL A 138 3.05 -2.96 10.02
N PRO A 139 2.34 -1.92 9.56
CA PRO A 139 0.88 -1.95 9.43
C PRO A 139 0.44 -3.09 8.52
N TRP A 140 -0.70 -3.69 8.85
CA TRP A 140 -1.35 -4.75 8.09
C TRP A 140 -0.54 -6.04 7.89
N ALA A 141 0.65 -6.15 8.45
CA ALA A 141 1.48 -7.36 8.35
C ALA A 141 0.74 -8.67 8.71
N PRO A 142 -0.15 -8.72 9.73
CA PRO A 142 -0.92 -9.94 10.01
C PRO A 142 -1.91 -10.35 8.89
N ALA A 143 -2.34 -9.41 8.05
CA ALA A 143 -3.26 -9.65 6.93
C ALA A 143 -2.54 -9.75 5.58
N ALA A 144 -1.29 -9.30 5.49
CA ALA A 144 -0.53 -9.24 4.26
C ALA A 144 0.12 -10.59 3.92
N ALA A 145 0.28 -10.86 2.62
CA ALA A 145 1.07 -11.97 2.10
C ALA A 145 2.57 -11.63 2.08
N SER A 146 2.91 -10.35 1.86
CA SER A 146 4.30 -9.90 1.73
C SER A 146 4.53 -8.48 2.25
N VAL A 147 5.81 -8.17 2.50
CA VAL A 147 6.31 -6.83 2.78
C VAL A 147 7.26 -6.42 1.67
N VAL A 148 6.96 -5.31 1.00
CA VAL A 148 7.91 -4.63 0.11
C VAL A 148 8.75 -3.68 0.97
N VAL A 149 10.05 -3.90 1.00
CA VAL A 149 10.97 -3.26 1.93
C VAL A 149 11.85 -2.27 1.20
N LEU A 150 11.91 -1.04 1.71
CA LEU A 150 12.95 -0.07 1.40
C LEU A 150 14.06 -0.18 2.46
N ASP A 151 15.25 -0.66 2.08
CA ASP A 151 16.40 -0.77 2.96
C ASP A 151 17.41 0.35 2.68
N VAL A 152 17.50 1.28 3.62
CA VAL A 152 18.42 2.43 3.62
C VAL A 152 19.55 2.26 4.64
N SER A 153 19.71 1.06 5.21
CA SER A 153 20.74 0.78 6.21
C SER A 153 22.15 0.67 5.63
N GLY A 154 22.26 0.50 4.31
CA GLY A 154 23.50 0.33 3.56
C GLY A 154 24.06 1.61 2.95
N ALA A 155 25.02 1.43 2.02
CA ALA A 155 25.64 2.54 1.28
C ALA A 155 24.78 3.08 0.13
N ALA A 156 23.83 2.27 -0.35
CA ALA A 156 22.86 2.64 -1.37
C ALA A 156 21.49 2.05 -0.99
N PRO A 157 20.38 2.76 -1.27
CA PRO A 157 19.05 2.23 -1.02
C PRO A 157 18.77 0.98 -1.85
N LEU A 158 18.17 -0.02 -1.21
CA LEU A 158 17.75 -1.27 -1.84
C LEU A 158 16.24 -1.45 -1.67
N VAL A 159 15.60 -2.09 -2.64
CA VAL A 159 14.22 -2.54 -2.54
C VAL A 159 14.15 -4.04 -2.79
N TYR A 160 13.41 -4.76 -1.94
CA TYR A 160 13.13 -6.19 -2.08
C TYR A 160 11.76 -6.52 -1.51
N GLU A 161 11.28 -7.73 -1.76
CA GLU A 161 10.00 -8.21 -1.25
C GLU A 161 10.21 -9.52 -0.48
N VAL A 162 9.62 -9.62 0.72
CA VAL A 162 9.72 -10.79 1.60
C VAL A 162 8.32 -11.31 1.91
N ALA A 163 8.12 -12.62 1.86
CA ALA A 163 6.87 -13.22 2.28
C ALA A 163 6.71 -13.08 3.80
N ILE A 164 5.52 -12.70 4.26
CA ILE A 164 5.21 -12.62 5.69
C ILE A 164 5.41 -13.99 6.37
N ALA A 165 5.10 -15.08 5.66
CA ALA A 165 5.28 -16.45 6.14
C ALA A 165 6.75 -16.83 6.46
N ASP A 166 7.72 -16.10 5.91
CA ASP A 166 9.15 -16.31 6.16
C ASP A 166 9.68 -15.45 7.33
N LEU A 167 8.84 -14.63 7.95
CA LEU A 167 9.20 -13.72 9.03
C LEU A 167 8.74 -14.23 10.40
N GLU A 168 9.50 -13.88 11.44
CA GLU A 168 9.00 -13.95 12.82
C GLU A 168 8.13 -12.70 13.08
N VAL A 169 6.83 -12.94 13.26
CA VAL A 169 5.81 -11.90 13.38
C VAL A 169 5.31 -11.81 14.83
N HIS A 170 5.46 -10.65 15.45
CA HIS A 170 4.85 -10.35 16.74
C HIS A 170 3.67 -9.40 16.56
N GLU A 171 2.47 -9.97 16.45
CA GLU A 171 1.23 -9.21 16.24
C GLU A 171 0.96 -8.20 17.36
N ARG A 172 0.44 -7.04 16.95
CA ARG A 172 -0.04 -5.96 17.82
C ARG A 172 -1.26 -5.30 17.18
N ALA A 173 -2.08 -4.65 17.99
CA ALA A 173 -3.09 -3.71 17.49
C ALA A 173 -2.57 -2.28 17.64
N ALA A 174 -2.82 -1.44 16.65
CA ALA A 174 -2.64 0.01 16.78
C ALA A 174 -3.73 0.60 17.70
N VAL A 175 -3.53 1.82 18.20
CA VAL A 175 -4.57 2.54 18.96
C VAL A 175 -5.83 2.78 18.10
N SER A 176 -5.67 2.88 16.78
CA SER A 176 -6.75 2.96 15.80
C SER A 176 -7.49 1.62 15.57
N GLY A 177 -7.01 0.53 16.16
CA GLY A 177 -7.54 -0.82 15.94
C GLY A 177 -6.98 -1.56 14.74
N GLU A 178 -6.15 -0.89 13.93
CA GLU A 178 -5.50 -1.49 12.76
C GLU A 178 -4.57 -2.64 13.17
N PRO A 179 -4.62 -3.80 12.46
CA PRO A 179 -3.66 -4.87 12.64
C PRO A 179 -2.26 -4.40 12.28
N GLN A 180 -1.28 -4.66 13.13
CA GLN A 180 0.12 -4.37 12.85
C GLN A 180 0.99 -5.49 13.44
N ALA A 181 2.25 -5.56 13.03
CA ALA A 181 3.20 -6.46 13.68
C ALA A 181 4.55 -5.80 13.88
N VAL A 182 5.24 -6.25 14.91
CA VAL A 182 6.67 -5.96 15.08
C VAL A 182 7.45 -7.10 14.44
N VAL A 183 8.30 -6.77 13.48
CA VAL A 183 9.13 -7.72 12.73
C VAL A 183 10.56 -7.23 12.66
N THR A 184 11.52 -8.14 12.50
CA THR A 184 12.88 -7.80 12.08
C THR A 184 13.05 -8.27 10.63
N LEU A 185 13.26 -7.32 9.74
CA LEU A 185 13.41 -7.59 8.32
C LEU A 185 14.86 -7.97 7.99
N PRO A 186 15.10 -8.94 7.10
CA PRO A 186 16.44 -9.37 6.72
C PRO A 186 17.14 -8.29 5.89
N THR A 187 18.42 -8.05 6.12
CA THR A 187 19.26 -7.20 5.26
C THR A 187 20.15 -8.06 4.35
N ALA A 188 20.65 -7.48 3.26
CA ALA A 188 21.50 -8.18 2.27
C ALA A 188 20.79 -9.41 1.66
N VAL A 189 19.54 -9.21 1.26
CA VAL A 189 18.68 -10.22 0.64
C VAL A 189 19.09 -10.45 -0.81
N ASP A 190 19.15 -11.72 -1.23
CA ASP A 190 19.38 -12.07 -2.63
C ASP A 190 18.23 -11.58 -3.52
N GLY A 191 18.55 -10.96 -4.65
CA GLY A 191 17.56 -10.39 -5.56
C GLY A 191 17.07 -8.99 -5.18
N ALA A 192 17.62 -8.37 -4.12
CA ALA A 192 17.39 -6.96 -3.84
C ALA A 192 17.86 -6.06 -4.99
N VAL A 193 17.04 -5.07 -5.34
CA VAL A 193 17.28 -4.13 -6.42
C VAL A 193 17.79 -2.81 -5.86
N THR A 194 18.91 -2.31 -6.38
CA THR A 194 19.40 -0.97 -6.03
C THR A 194 18.54 0.10 -6.69
N VAL A 195 18.03 1.04 -5.91
CA VAL A 195 17.25 2.19 -6.38
C VAL A 195 18.03 3.50 -6.18
N SER A 196 17.54 4.59 -6.78
CA SER A 196 18.18 5.90 -6.62
C SER A 196 17.98 6.45 -5.21
N GLN A 197 18.83 7.40 -4.81
CA GLN A 197 18.67 8.10 -3.53
C GLN A 197 17.35 8.88 -3.47
N GLU A 198 16.83 9.36 -4.61
CA GLU A 198 15.55 10.08 -4.69
C GLU A 198 14.33 9.23 -4.25
N VAL A 199 14.45 7.90 -4.29
CA VAL A 199 13.40 6.99 -3.78
C VAL A 199 13.38 6.94 -2.25
N ALA A 200 14.51 7.25 -1.62
CA ALA A 200 14.71 7.17 -0.17
C ALA A 200 14.63 8.52 0.56
N ASP A 201 14.49 9.63 -0.17
CA ASP A 201 14.44 11.01 0.34
C ASP A 201 13.00 11.55 0.37
#